data_AF-A0A267FD30-F1
#
_entry.id   AF-A0A267FD30-F1
#
_cell.length_a   1.000
_cell.length_b   1.000
_cell.length_c   1.000
_cell.angle_alpha   90.00
_cell.angle_beta   90.00
_cell.angle_gamma   90.00
#
_symmetry.space_group_name_H-M   'P 1'
#
loop_
_entity.id
_entity.type
_entity.pdbx_description
1 polymer ?
#
loop_
_entity_poly.entity_id
_entity_poly.type
_entity_poly.pdbx_seq_one_letter_code
_entity_poly.pdbx_strand_id
1 'polypeptide(L)'
;MDLAERDKVSPDRVAKLLAGRLLPLKALGYFAVVTGSGSQDESVEAIERHEAEYFASSRLFKDGRLSPNQVTAANMARAVSRRFWALVRESVEAQADSLKALRFNLETEWKHSFPGRRQCSRAELFEKARSDLLDEVIALSALPAERWEAAFRDSLSGPLLSQALDLLLEAESANSAPEARPELLQTRLDIGLRRWVESDLPGQCVTAGRSVLYQQFADLPAGAGGDPVLEPLCSAVRAEAVQAHRWDPKAEAALRVLQSAALLDQGAEPGRADWDSAVALLRQALRHRLAETEAELAQVCGPSGWQRWAKWLKAPTPEQDRLSRLVQALRTAAGSAGIPSASLSAADLAAARRSFASHRSPGEAAGAAVTDEELREAWPLVRRQMALRAGLANCDQCARMFYHYQQRLSTAAACAAVPYFHRVGRMLNATCSALRQQAVNIEARRLERAVGDALTGLAAEPGRLRESLRGRSVQLAEDIHSLRLAEEKLDRFIEALNSADDAIEGDRSGGTFADTGGGNEGFAFSKSRRRKTSL
;
A
#
# COMPACT_ATOMS: atom_id res chain seq x y z
N MET A 1 47.33 -69.09 10.87
CA MET A 1 47.96 -68.92 9.55
C MET A 1 46.89 -68.44 8.60
N ASP A 2 47.07 -67.25 8.06
CA ASP A 2 46.11 -66.60 7.18
C ASP A 2 45.93 -67.39 5.87
N LEU A 3 44.76 -67.26 5.24
CA LEU A 3 44.31 -68.07 4.09
C LEU A 3 45.30 -68.03 2.91
N ALA A 4 45.94 -66.87 2.67
CA ALA A 4 46.91 -66.70 1.59
C ALA A 4 48.20 -67.53 1.78
N GLU A 5 48.65 -67.71 3.03
CA GLU A 5 49.79 -68.58 3.36
C GLU A 5 49.35 -70.06 3.45
N ARG A 6 48.09 -70.32 3.80
CA ARG A 6 47.48 -71.67 3.79
C ARG A 6 47.35 -72.25 2.39
N ASP A 7 47.01 -71.42 1.41
CA ASP A 7 46.74 -71.82 0.02
C ASP A 7 48.00 -71.80 -0.89
N LYS A 8 49.20 -71.66 -0.32
CA LYS A 8 50.47 -71.59 -1.06
C LYS A 8 50.43 -70.59 -2.23
N VAL A 9 49.79 -69.44 -2.04
CA VAL A 9 49.82 -68.39 -3.06
C VAL A 9 51.26 -67.97 -3.25
N SER A 10 51.77 -68.11 -4.48
CA SER A 10 53.18 -67.86 -4.77
C SER A 10 53.55 -66.44 -4.30
N PRO A 11 54.60 -66.29 -3.46
CA PRO A 11 54.99 -65.00 -2.88
C PRO A 11 55.29 -63.95 -3.97
N ASP A 12 55.82 -64.40 -5.11
CA ASP A 12 56.08 -63.56 -6.28
C ASP A 12 54.81 -62.97 -6.92
N ARG A 13 53.67 -63.66 -6.81
CA ARG A 13 52.38 -63.18 -7.32
C ARG A 13 51.79 -62.12 -6.40
N VAL A 14 51.89 -62.28 -5.09
CA VAL A 14 51.48 -61.24 -4.11
C VAL A 14 52.33 -59.98 -4.27
N ALA A 15 53.65 -60.13 -4.44
CA ALA A 15 54.54 -59.00 -4.70
C ALA A 15 54.21 -58.29 -6.04
N LYS A 16 53.94 -59.05 -7.11
CA LYS A 16 53.53 -58.48 -8.41
C LYS A 16 52.13 -57.82 -8.38
N LEU A 17 51.23 -58.27 -7.49
CA LEU A 17 49.91 -57.65 -7.26
C LEU A 17 50.06 -56.32 -6.53
N LEU A 18 50.85 -56.28 -5.46
CA LEU A 18 51.09 -55.07 -4.68
C LEU A 18 51.92 -54.02 -5.45
N ALA A 19 52.72 -54.48 -6.43
CA ALA A 19 53.39 -53.62 -7.39
C ALA A 19 52.48 -53.16 -8.56
N GLY A 20 51.19 -53.53 -8.59
CA GLY A 20 50.25 -53.14 -9.64
C GLY A 20 50.53 -53.73 -11.03
N ARG A 21 51.40 -54.74 -11.14
CA ARG A 21 51.83 -55.34 -12.42
C ARG A 21 50.91 -56.46 -12.91
N LEU A 22 50.12 -57.05 -12.01
CA LEU A 22 49.20 -58.15 -12.31
C LEU A 22 47.76 -57.70 -12.60
N LEU A 23 47.35 -56.55 -12.06
CA LEU A 23 46.03 -55.95 -12.28
C LEU A 23 46.23 -54.49 -12.64
N PRO A 24 46.01 -54.07 -13.90
CA PRO A 24 46.25 -52.70 -14.34
C PRO A 24 45.07 -51.79 -13.93
N LEU A 25 44.88 -51.60 -12.63
CA LEU A 25 43.96 -50.61 -12.09
C LEU A 25 44.75 -49.34 -11.78
N LYS A 26 44.14 -48.17 -12.04
CA LYS A 26 44.71 -46.89 -11.61
C LYS A 26 44.47 -46.72 -10.10
N ALA A 27 45.25 -47.43 -9.29
CA ALA A 27 45.24 -47.32 -7.84
C ALA A 27 46.41 -46.43 -7.37
N LEU A 28 46.16 -45.59 -6.37
CA LEU A 28 47.19 -44.76 -5.72
C LEU A 28 48.21 -45.61 -4.94
N GLY A 29 47.82 -46.81 -4.53
CA GLY A 29 48.66 -47.78 -3.86
C GLY A 29 47.87 -49.06 -3.61
N TYR A 30 48.60 -50.16 -3.46
CA TYR A 30 48.05 -51.44 -3.04
C TYR A 30 48.52 -51.73 -1.62
N PHE A 31 47.60 -52.14 -0.76
CA PHE A 31 47.87 -52.46 0.64
C PHE A 31 47.52 -53.92 0.91
N ALA A 32 48.36 -54.59 1.70
CA ALA A 32 48.07 -55.90 2.24
C ALA A 32 47.55 -55.73 3.67
N VAL A 33 46.36 -56.26 3.94
CA VAL A 33 45.65 -56.12 5.21
C VAL A 33 45.14 -57.49 5.64
N VAL A 34 45.19 -57.77 6.94
CA VAL A 34 44.60 -58.97 7.54
C VAL A 34 43.41 -58.54 8.37
N THR A 35 42.21 -58.88 7.91
CA THR A 35 40.96 -58.35 8.49
C THR A 35 40.30 -59.28 9.51
N GLY A 36 40.94 -60.39 9.90
CA GLY A 36 40.44 -61.29 10.94
C GLY A 36 41.15 -62.64 10.97
N SER A 37 41.01 -63.38 12.07
CA SER A 37 41.64 -64.70 12.27
C SER A 37 40.70 -65.89 11.97
N GLY A 38 39.42 -65.61 11.67
CA GLY A 38 38.43 -66.57 11.19
C GLY A 38 37.32 -66.94 12.20
N SER A 39 37.26 -66.29 13.37
CA SER A 39 36.18 -66.48 14.34
C SER A 39 35.12 -65.37 14.25
N GLN A 40 33.85 -65.69 14.59
CA GLN A 40 32.69 -64.82 14.32
C GLN A 40 32.55 -63.62 15.28
N ASP A 41 33.22 -63.63 16.43
CA ASP A 41 33.10 -62.62 17.50
C ASP A 41 34.47 -62.02 17.91
N GLU A 42 35.30 -61.62 16.95
CA GLU A 42 36.58 -60.96 17.22
C GLU A 42 36.42 -59.45 17.46
N SER A 43 37.03 -58.92 18.52
CA SER A 43 37.09 -57.47 18.73
C SER A 43 38.10 -56.80 17.81
N VAL A 44 37.88 -55.53 17.46
CA VAL A 44 38.78 -54.75 16.58
C VAL A 44 40.22 -54.74 17.10
N GLU A 45 40.40 -54.59 18.42
CA GLU A 45 41.73 -54.64 19.06
C GLU A 45 42.41 -56.01 18.99
N ALA A 46 41.64 -57.10 18.91
CA ALA A 46 42.18 -58.44 18.72
C ALA A 46 42.65 -58.65 17.28
N ILE A 47 41.90 -58.10 16.31
CA ILE A 47 42.25 -58.13 14.88
C ILE A 47 43.52 -57.31 14.61
N GLU A 48 43.63 -56.11 15.18
CA GLU A 48 44.82 -55.26 15.04
C GLU A 48 46.09 -55.93 15.61
N ARG A 49 45.98 -56.57 16.78
CA ARG A 49 47.10 -57.34 17.37
C ARG A 49 47.47 -58.54 16.53
N HIS A 50 46.48 -59.29 16.04
CA HIS A 50 46.70 -60.43 15.16
C HIS A 50 47.38 -60.03 13.84
N GLU A 51 46.95 -58.91 13.26
CA GLU A 51 47.54 -58.33 12.05
C GLU A 51 49.02 -57.95 12.28
N ALA A 52 49.32 -57.27 13.39
CA ALA A 52 50.67 -56.88 13.74
C ALA A 52 51.60 -58.10 13.96
N GLU A 53 51.13 -59.12 14.68
CA GLU A 53 51.86 -60.36 14.92
C GLU A 53 52.09 -61.15 13.62
N TYR A 54 51.10 -61.17 12.71
CA TYR A 54 51.20 -61.83 11.42
C TYR A 54 52.25 -61.17 10.52
N PHE A 55 52.21 -59.85 10.35
CA PHE A 55 53.21 -59.16 9.53
C PHE A 55 54.62 -59.17 10.14
N ALA A 56 54.75 -59.25 11.48
CA ALA A 56 56.04 -59.42 12.15
C ALA A 56 56.65 -60.83 11.97
N SER A 57 55.81 -61.86 11.87
CA SER A 57 56.25 -63.26 11.78
C SER A 57 56.34 -63.80 10.35
N SER A 58 55.66 -63.17 9.37
CA SER A 58 55.60 -63.63 7.98
C SER A 58 56.96 -63.58 7.26
N ARG A 59 57.22 -64.62 6.46
CA ARG A 59 58.42 -64.74 5.62
C ARG A 59 58.45 -63.70 4.48
N LEU A 60 57.27 -63.23 4.06
CA LEU A 60 57.10 -62.21 3.01
C LEU A 60 57.72 -60.85 3.40
N PHE A 61 57.75 -60.55 4.70
CA PHE A 61 58.30 -59.32 5.26
C PHE A 61 59.82 -59.41 5.49
N LYS A 62 60.31 -60.58 5.95
CA LYS A 62 61.73 -60.83 6.25
C LYS A 62 62.64 -60.85 5.03
N ASP A 63 62.09 -61.19 3.85
CA ASP A 63 62.83 -61.19 2.58
C ASP A 63 62.90 -59.79 1.91
N GLY A 64 62.38 -58.74 2.55
CA GLY A 64 62.41 -57.36 2.03
C GLY A 64 61.55 -57.12 0.78
N ARG A 65 60.65 -58.06 0.46
CA ARG A 65 59.82 -58.05 -0.75
C ARG A 65 58.54 -57.20 -0.62
N LEU A 66 58.16 -56.84 0.61
CA LEU A 66 57.02 -55.97 0.91
C LEU A 66 57.51 -54.73 1.66
N SER A 67 57.06 -53.56 1.24
CA SER A 67 57.41 -52.32 1.95
C SER A 67 56.64 -52.21 3.27
N PRO A 68 57.28 -51.83 4.39
CA PRO A 68 56.62 -51.64 5.69
C PRO A 68 55.43 -50.66 5.65
N ASN A 69 55.46 -49.70 4.71
CA ASN A 69 54.41 -48.71 4.54
C ASN A 69 53.17 -49.23 3.77
N GLN A 70 53.23 -50.44 3.18
CA GLN A 70 52.17 -51.05 2.36
C GLN A 70 51.45 -52.21 3.07
N VAL A 71 51.80 -52.48 4.32
CA VAL A 71 51.18 -53.52 5.16
C VAL A 71 50.43 -52.88 6.31
N THR A 72 49.45 -53.58 6.88
CA THR A 72 48.55 -53.18 7.97
C THR A 72 47.36 -52.29 7.58
N ALA A 73 46.22 -52.51 8.23
CA ALA A 73 45.02 -51.70 8.16
C ALA A 73 45.29 -50.24 8.60
N ALA A 74 46.10 -50.05 9.64
CA ALA A 74 46.44 -48.73 10.17
C ALA A 74 47.21 -47.86 9.15
N ASN A 75 48.15 -48.45 8.42
CA ASN A 75 48.88 -47.75 7.36
C ASN A 75 47.99 -47.43 6.15
N MET A 76 47.10 -48.35 5.78
CA MET A 76 46.09 -48.11 4.74
C MET A 76 45.15 -46.97 5.13
N ALA A 77 44.61 -47.00 6.36
CA ALA A 77 43.73 -45.95 6.88
C ALA A 77 44.42 -44.59 6.91
N ARG A 78 45.70 -44.52 7.30
CA ARG A 78 46.50 -43.29 7.27
C ARG A 78 46.72 -42.80 5.83
N ALA A 79 46.98 -43.68 4.88
CA ALA A 79 47.14 -43.33 3.47
C ALA A 79 45.84 -42.83 2.82
N VAL A 80 44.71 -43.51 3.11
CA VAL A 80 43.37 -43.09 2.67
C VAL A 80 43.00 -41.74 3.28
N SER A 81 43.23 -41.54 4.58
CA SER A 81 42.97 -40.26 5.25
C SER A 81 43.78 -39.12 4.65
N ARG A 82 45.10 -39.30 4.44
CA ARG A 82 45.96 -38.31 3.76
C ARG A 82 45.45 -37.97 2.38
N ARG A 83 45.07 -38.98 1.58
CA ARG A 83 44.56 -38.74 0.23
C ARG A 83 43.19 -38.05 0.25
N PHE A 84 42.31 -38.47 1.15
CA PHE A 84 41.00 -37.87 1.33
C PHE A 84 41.13 -36.37 1.63
N TRP A 85 41.96 -36.00 2.61
CA TRP A 85 42.19 -34.59 2.94
C TRP A 85 42.88 -33.81 1.83
N ALA A 86 43.83 -34.42 1.10
CA ALA A 86 44.43 -33.81 -0.08
C ALA A 86 43.39 -33.53 -1.18
N LEU A 87 42.47 -34.47 -1.43
CA LEU A 87 41.39 -34.30 -2.41
C LEU A 87 40.35 -33.28 -1.95
N VAL A 88 39.99 -33.27 -0.66
CA VAL A 88 39.08 -32.28 -0.09
C VAL A 88 39.67 -30.88 -0.23
N ARG A 89 40.95 -30.71 0.08
CA ARG A 89 41.68 -29.44 -0.09
C ARG A 89 41.64 -28.95 -1.52
N GLU A 90 42.09 -29.77 -2.46
CA GLU A 90 42.10 -29.43 -3.91
C GLU A 90 40.68 -29.11 -4.42
N SER A 91 39.69 -29.89 -4.01
CA SER A 91 38.29 -29.66 -4.37
C SER A 91 37.73 -28.36 -3.79
N VAL A 92 38.04 -28.05 -2.54
CA VAL A 92 37.54 -26.86 -1.84
C VAL A 92 38.21 -25.60 -2.37
N GLU A 93 39.51 -25.65 -2.64
CA GLU A 93 40.25 -24.55 -3.29
C GLU A 93 39.68 -24.26 -4.68
N ALA A 94 39.47 -25.30 -5.51
CA ALA A 94 38.86 -25.16 -6.83
C ALA A 94 37.42 -24.59 -6.74
N GLN A 95 36.63 -25.02 -5.75
CA GLN A 95 35.29 -24.48 -5.51
C GLN A 95 35.34 -23.01 -5.07
N ALA A 96 36.26 -22.64 -4.17
CA ALA A 96 36.43 -21.27 -3.73
C ALA A 96 36.82 -20.34 -4.89
N ASP A 97 37.75 -20.76 -5.75
CA ASP A 97 38.14 -20.00 -6.94
C ASP A 97 36.99 -19.85 -7.95
N SER A 98 36.20 -20.91 -8.14
CA SER A 98 35.01 -20.85 -9.00
C SER A 98 33.97 -19.85 -8.49
N LEU A 99 33.74 -19.79 -7.17
CA LEU A 99 32.82 -18.84 -6.55
C LEU A 99 33.34 -17.41 -6.62
N LYS A 100 34.66 -17.21 -6.44
CA LYS A 100 35.32 -15.90 -6.62
C LYS A 100 35.12 -15.37 -8.04
N ALA A 101 35.27 -16.23 -9.05
CA ALA A 101 35.02 -15.88 -10.44
C ALA A 101 33.54 -15.54 -10.71
N LEU A 102 32.60 -16.34 -10.18
CA LEU A 102 31.16 -16.06 -10.30
C LEU A 102 30.77 -14.74 -9.63
N ARG A 103 31.26 -14.48 -8.42
CA ARG A 103 31.04 -13.20 -7.71
C ARG A 103 31.55 -12.03 -8.54
N PHE A 104 32.75 -12.12 -9.07
CA PHE A 104 33.34 -11.06 -9.90
C PHE A 104 32.47 -10.76 -11.13
N ASN A 105 31.95 -11.80 -11.80
CA ASN A 105 31.04 -11.64 -12.93
C ASN A 105 29.76 -10.90 -12.53
N LEU A 106 29.10 -11.33 -11.45
CA LEU A 106 27.86 -10.69 -10.98
C LEU A 106 28.09 -9.25 -10.48
N GLU A 107 29.21 -8.98 -9.80
CA GLU A 107 29.55 -7.61 -9.39
C GLU A 107 29.84 -6.70 -10.59
N THR A 108 30.40 -7.26 -11.66
CA THR A 108 30.60 -6.54 -12.92
C THR A 108 29.27 -6.27 -13.62
N GLU A 109 28.37 -7.26 -13.67
CA GLU A 109 26.99 -7.07 -14.16
C GLU A 109 26.26 -5.97 -13.37
N TRP A 110 26.42 -5.94 -12.05
CA TRP A 110 25.84 -4.90 -11.20
C TRP A 110 26.36 -3.51 -11.56
N LYS A 111 27.69 -3.35 -11.63
CA LYS A 111 28.33 -2.06 -11.94
C LYS A 111 27.90 -1.52 -13.31
N HIS A 112 27.71 -2.41 -14.29
CA HIS A 112 27.26 -2.04 -15.63
C HIS A 112 25.75 -1.72 -15.68
N SER A 113 24.92 -2.52 -15.01
CA SER A 113 23.46 -2.40 -15.09
C SER A 113 22.88 -1.32 -14.17
N PHE A 114 23.54 -1.04 -13.04
CA PHE A 114 23.06 -0.12 -12.01
C PHE A 114 24.19 0.82 -11.53
N PRO A 115 24.76 1.67 -12.41
CA PRO A 115 25.85 2.57 -12.04
C PRO A 115 25.42 3.53 -10.92
N GLY A 116 26.28 3.70 -9.91
CA GLY A 116 26.05 4.60 -8.78
C GLY A 116 24.98 4.16 -7.78
N ARG A 117 24.31 3.01 -7.98
CA ARG A 117 23.37 2.44 -7.01
C ARG A 117 24.07 1.50 -6.03
N ARG A 118 23.74 1.63 -4.75
CA ARG A 118 24.17 0.69 -3.71
C ARG A 118 23.43 -0.64 -3.87
N GLN A 119 24.13 -1.75 -3.65
CA GLN A 119 23.54 -3.08 -3.53
C GLN A 119 22.69 -3.13 -2.25
N CYS A 120 21.39 -3.36 -2.41
CA CYS A 120 20.46 -3.51 -1.30
C CYS A 120 19.80 -4.90 -1.38
N SER A 121 19.88 -5.66 -0.29
CA SER A 121 19.16 -6.93 -0.15
C SER A 121 17.64 -6.69 -0.05
N ARG A 122 16.84 -7.74 -0.23
CA ARG A 122 15.37 -7.63 -0.06
C ARG A 122 14.98 -7.16 1.34
N ALA A 123 15.71 -7.58 2.37
CA ALA A 123 15.50 -7.12 3.74
C ALA A 123 15.82 -5.64 3.92
N GLU A 124 16.93 -5.15 3.36
CA GLU A 124 17.27 -3.71 3.41
C GLU A 124 16.27 -2.86 2.62
N LEU A 125 15.80 -3.34 1.47
CA LEU A 125 14.75 -2.68 0.68
C LEU A 125 13.42 -2.61 1.43
N PHE A 126 13.07 -3.68 2.15
CA PHE A 126 11.88 -3.71 3.00
C PHE A 126 11.99 -2.71 4.15
N GLU A 127 13.11 -2.68 4.88
CA GLU A 127 13.30 -1.70 5.96
C GLU A 127 13.33 -0.26 5.45
N LYS A 128 13.88 -0.03 4.25
CA LYS A 128 13.80 1.28 3.58
C LYS A 128 12.35 1.66 3.29
N ALA A 129 11.58 0.78 2.63
CA ALA A 129 10.17 1.05 2.34
C ALA A 129 9.34 1.26 3.61
N ARG A 130 9.63 0.51 4.67
CA ARG A 130 9.03 0.69 5.98
C ARG A 130 9.31 2.08 6.55
N SER A 131 10.56 2.55 6.51
CA SER A 131 10.90 3.91 6.95
C SER A 131 10.15 4.95 6.12
N ASP A 132 10.22 4.83 4.79
CA ASP A 132 9.62 5.79 3.86
C ASP A 132 8.10 5.88 4.07
N LEU A 133 7.40 4.76 4.23
CA LEU A 133 5.96 4.73 4.48
C LEU A 133 5.57 5.33 5.83
N LEU A 134 6.37 5.11 6.89
CA LEU A 134 6.11 5.71 8.19
C LEU A 134 6.35 7.23 8.15
N ASP A 135 7.40 7.67 7.46
CA ASP A 135 7.70 9.08 7.25
C ASP A 135 6.58 9.78 6.45
N GLU A 136 5.98 9.11 5.47
CA GLU A 136 4.82 9.62 4.74
C GLU A 136 3.59 9.81 5.65
N VAL A 137 3.31 8.87 6.56
CA VAL A 137 2.20 9.03 7.51
C VAL A 137 2.47 10.17 8.50
N ILE A 138 3.72 10.36 8.91
CA ILE A 138 4.12 11.51 9.72
C ILE A 138 3.91 12.81 8.92
N ALA A 139 4.33 12.84 7.65
CA ALA A 139 4.13 13.98 6.75
C ALA A 139 2.64 14.32 6.54
N LEU A 140 1.76 13.31 6.50
CA LEU A 140 0.31 13.48 6.44
C LEU A 140 -0.21 14.31 7.62
N SER A 141 0.25 14.00 8.83
CA SER A 141 -0.13 14.74 10.05
C SER A 141 0.44 16.17 10.09
N ALA A 142 1.54 16.40 9.38
CA ALA A 142 2.22 17.69 9.30
C ALA A 142 1.66 18.62 8.20
N LEU A 143 0.70 18.17 7.40
CA LEU A 143 0.05 19.02 6.39
C LEU A 143 -0.63 20.24 7.03
N PRO A 144 -0.60 21.41 6.35
CA PRO A 144 -1.13 22.64 6.90
C PRO A 144 -2.65 22.56 7.12
N ALA A 145 -3.13 23.24 8.16
CA ALA A 145 -4.55 23.22 8.54
C ALA A 145 -5.47 23.70 7.41
N GLU A 146 -5.04 24.72 6.66
CA GLU A 146 -5.79 25.28 5.52
C GLU A 146 -6.03 24.24 4.42
N ARG A 147 -5.04 23.38 4.13
CA ARG A 147 -5.17 22.32 3.12
C ARG A 147 -6.21 21.28 3.53
N TRP A 148 -6.21 20.89 4.80
CA TRP A 148 -7.23 19.97 5.33
C TRP A 148 -8.63 20.57 5.26
N GLU A 149 -8.81 21.80 5.75
CA GLU A 149 -10.12 22.45 5.79
C GLU A 149 -10.65 22.75 4.38
N ALA A 150 -9.79 23.10 3.42
CA ALA A 150 -10.17 23.25 2.01
C ALA A 150 -10.62 21.90 1.42
N ALA A 151 -9.84 20.83 1.60
CA ALA A 151 -10.19 19.51 1.07
C ALA A 151 -11.51 18.96 1.64
N PHE A 152 -11.74 19.13 2.96
CA PHE A 152 -13.03 18.77 3.56
C PHE A 152 -14.17 19.63 3.03
N ARG A 153 -13.96 20.95 2.87
CA ARG A 153 -14.98 21.85 2.33
C ARG A 153 -15.36 21.47 0.91
N ASP A 154 -14.40 21.16 0.06
CA ASP A 154 -14.65 20.79 -1.33
C ASP A 154 -15.44 19.47 -1.42
N SER A 155 -15.07 18.48 -0.60
CA SER A 155 -15.76 17.18 -0.54
C SER A 155 -17.19 17.29 0.02
N LEU A 156 -17.40 18.11 1.05
CA LEU A 156 -18.68 18.20 1.76
C LEU A 156 -19.66 19.21 1.16
N SER A 157 -19.18 20.30 0.56
CA SER A 157 -20.03 21.42 0.14
C SER A 157 -21.09 21.01 -0.88
N GLY A 158 -20.74 20.26 -1.92
CA GLY A 158 -21.69 19.76 -2.93
C GLY A 158 -22.87 19.00 -2.32
N PRO A 159 -22.65 17.81 -1.70
CA PRO A 159 -23.75 16.98 -1.20
C PRO A 159 -24.55 17.65 -0.08
N LEU A 160 -23.90 18.38 0.83
CA LEU A 160 -24.58 18.98 1.97
C LEU A 160 -25.38 20.23 1.58
N LEU A 161 -24.87 21.07 0.67
CA LEU A 161 -25.62 22.23 0.20
C LEU A 161 -26.83 21.83 -0.65
N SER A 162 -26.71 20.76 -1.46
CA SER A 162 -27.84 20.21 -2.21
C SER A 162 -28.95 19.70 -1.27
N GLN A 163 -28.60 18.93 -0.24
CA GLN A 163 -29.57 18.46 0.76
C GLN A 163 -30.23 19.61 1.53
N ALA A 164 -29.44 20.61 1.95
CA ALA A 164 -29.97 21.79 2.62
C ALA A 164 -30.93 22.60 1.73
N LEU A 165 -30.61 22.72 0.44
CA LEU A 165 -31.48 23.39 -0.53
C LEU A 165 -32.78 22.60 -0.77
N ASP A 166 -32.70 21.27 -0.90
CA ASP A 166 -33.88 20.43 -1.08
C ASP A 166 -34.83 20.54 0.14
N LEU A 167 -34.30 20.53 1.38
CA LEU A 167 -35.08 20.79 2.59
C LEU A 167 -35.77 22.16 2.58
N LEU A 168 -35.07 23.20 2.10
CA LEU A 168 -35.64 24.54 1.96
C LEU A 168 -36.80 24.55 0.96
N LEU A 169 -36.60 23.99 -0.23
CA LEU A 169 -37.59 23.96 -1.29
C LEU A 169 -38.84 23.15 -0.90
N GLU A 170 -38.65 22.04 -0.18
CA GLU A 170 -39.74 21.25 0.40
C GLU A 170 -40.54 22.06 1.42
N ALA A 171 -39.85 22.72 2.36
CA ALA A 171 -40.51 23.53 3.38
C ALA A 171 -41.28 24.72 2.77
N GLU A 172 -40.72 25.39 1.76
CA GLU A 172 -41.38 26.46 1.01
C GLU A 172 -42.60 25.94 0.24
N SER A 173 -42.48 24.78 -0.42
CA SER A 173 -43.60 24.17 -1.14
C SER A 173 -44.78 23.87 -0.23
N ALA A 174 -44.52 23.34 0.97
CA ALA A 174 -45.55 23.05 1.95
C ALA A 174 -46.15 24.32 2.57
N ASN A 175 -45.45 25.46 2.50
CA ASN A 175 -45.92 26.75 3.02
C ASN A 175 -46.62 27.63 1.96
N SER A 176 -46.83 27.12 0.74
CA SER A 176 -47.43 27.86 -0.39
C SER A 176 -48.97 27.96 -0.37
N ALA A 177 -49.61 27.59 0.74
CA ALA A 177 -51.06 27.72 0.96
C ALA A 177 -51.46 29.20 1.16
N PRO A 178 -52.75 29.59 1.00
CA PRO A 178 -53.20 30.99 1.12
C PRO A 178 -52.92 31.64 2.48
N GLU A 179 -52.56 30.87 3.51
CA GLU A 179 -52.10 31.32 4.83
C GLU A 179 -50.60 31.05 5.05
N ALA A 180 -49.75 31.45 4.11
CA ALA A 180 -48.29 31.34 4.27
C ALA A 180 -47.81 32.16 5.48
N ARG A 181 -47.44 31.49 6.58
CA ARG A 181 -46.89 32.14 7.78
C ARG A 181 -45.38 31.92 7.82
N PRO A 182 -44.57 32.97 8.04
CA PRO A 182 -43.12 32.84 8.12
C PRO A 182 -42.69 31.97 9.31
N GLU A 183 -43.45 31.99 10.41
CA GLU A 183 -43.21 31.18 11.62
C GLU A 183 -43.32 29.67 11.35
N LEU A 184 -44.31 29.27 10.53
CA LEU A 184 -44.50 27.86 10.14
C LEU A 184 -43.37 27.35 9.25
N LEU A 185 -42.85 28.21 8.36
CA LEU A 185 -41.68 27.88 7.54
C LEU A 185 -40.45 27.63 8.42
N GLN A 186 -40.17 28.54 9.35
CA GLN A 186 -39.02 28.43 10.24
C GLN A 186 -39.09 27.15 11.09
N THR A 187 -40.28 26.85 11.64
CA THR A 187 -40.48 25.63 12.44
C THR A 187 -40.24 24.37 11.61
N ARG A 188 -40.70 24.34 10.35
CA ARG A 188 -40.44 23.20 9.44
C ARG A 188 -38.96 23.04 9.11
N LEU A 189 -38.26 24.15 8.85
CA LEU A 189 -36.82 24.12 8.62
C LEU A 189 -36.05 23.62 9.85
N ASP A 190 -36.44 24.06 11.04
CA ASP A 190 -35.79 23.65 12.29
C ASP A 190 -36.02 22.16 12.58
N ILE A 191 -37.23 21.64 12.34
CA ILE A 191 -37.53 20.19 12.42
C ILE A 191 -36.70 19.41 11.40
N GLY A 192 -36.61 19.90 10.16
CA GLY A 192 -35.82 19.29 9.09
C GLY A 192 -34.34 19.22 9.43
N LEU A 193 -33.76 20.32 9.92
CA LEU A 193 -32.35 20.37 10.35
C LEU A 193 -32.09 19.42 11.52
N ARG A 194 -32.97 19.37 12.52
CA ARG A 194 -32.83 18.44 13.64
C ARG A 194 -32.83 16.99 13.15
N ARG A 195 -33.79 16.62 12.30
CA ARG A 195 -33.87 15.27 11.72
C ARG A 195 -32.59 14.93 10.96
N TRP A 196 -32.09 15.87 10.13
CA TRP A 196 -30.88 15.67 9.34
C TRP A 196 -29.64 15.40 10.19
N VAL A 197 -29.49 16.13 11.30
CA VAL A 197 -28.37 15.94 12.26
C VAL A 197 -28.50 14.63 13.03
N GLU A 198 -29.72 14.23 13.38
CA GLU A 198 -29.97 13.00 14.13
C GLU A 198 -29.76 11.74 13.27
N SER A 199 -30.11 11.78 11.98
CA SER A 199 -29.99 10.65 11.05
C SER A 199 -28.65 10.60 10.31
N ASP A 200 -28.51 11.40 9.25
CA ASP A 200 -27.59 11.08 8.15
C ASP A 200 -26.34 11.95 8.13
N LEU A 201 -26.44 13.21 8.59
CA LEU A 201 -25.38 14.20 8.46
C LEU A 201 -24.05 13.76 9.09
N PRO A 202 -24.00 13.26 10.35
CA PRO A 202 -22.72 12.88 10.96
C PRO A 202 -22.04 11.72 10.22
N GLY A 203 -22.79 10.70 9.82
CA GLY A 203 -22.24 9.52 9.11
C GLY A 203 -21.75 9.85 7.70
N GLN A 204 -22.47 10.72 6.98
CA GLN A 204 -22.01 11.25 5.69
C GLN A 204 -20.69 12.04 5.86
N CYS A 205 -20.59 12.88 6.89
CA CYS A 205 -19.39 13.67 7.16
C CYS A 205 -18.18 12.80 7.52
N VAL A 206 -18.36 11.73 8.30
CA VAL A 206 -17.30 10.76 8.60
C VAL A 206 -16.86 10.02 7.33
N THR A 207 -17.81 9.61 6.48
CA THR A 207 -17.49 8.91 5.22
C THR A 207 -16.70 9.79 4.26
N ALA A 208 -17.11 11.05 4.10
CA ALA A 208 -16.37 12.04 3.32
C ALA A 208 -15.02 12.40 3.97
N GLY A 209 -14.97 12.47 5.30
CA GLY A 209 -13.71 12.67 6.04
C GLY A 209 -12.69 11.56 5.76
N ARG A 210 -13.17 10.31 5.74
CA ARG A 210 -12.39 9.13 5.40
C ARG A 210 -11.88 9.16 3.96
N SER A 211 -12.71 9.53 2.98
CA SER A 211 -12.25 9.63 1.59
C SER A 211 -11.18 10.70 1.41
N VAL A 212 -11.35 11.86 2.04
CA VAL A 212 -10.35 12.95 2.01
C VAL A 212 -9.04 12.54 2.67
N LEU A 213 -9.07 11.84 3.81
CA LEU A 213 -7.87 11.31 4.46
C LEU A 213 -7.07 10.41 3.51
N TYR A 214 -7.74 9.52 2.79
CA TYR A 214 -7.10 8.60 1.85
C TYR A 214 -6.58 9.29 0.60
N GLN A 215 -7.31 10.28 0.07
CA GLN A 215 -6.84 11.10 -1.04
C GLN A 215 -5.57 11.85 -0.64
N GLN A 216 -5.56 12.52 0.51
CA GLN A 216 -4.37 13.22 0.98
C GLN A 216 -3.20 12.26 1.22
N PHE A 217 -3.45 11.05 1.70
CA PHE A 217 -2.40 10.03 1.86
C PHE A 217 -1.85 9.53 0.52
N ALA A 218 -2.71 9.36 -0.49
CA ALA A 218 -2.31 8.95 -1.84
C ALA A 218 -1.57 10.05 -2.61
N ASP A 219 -1.93 11.32 -2.39
CA ASP A 219 -1.33 12.49 -3.03
C ASP A 219 0.06 12.84 -2.46
N LEU A 220 0.46 12.24 -1.33
CA LEU A 220 1.80 12.44 -0.79
C LEU A 220 2.84 11.82 -1.74
N PRO A 221 3.94 12.54 -2.03
CA PRO A 221 5.00 12.00 -2.85
C PRO A 221 5.55 10.74 -2.19
N ALA A 222 5.69 9.66 -2.96
CA ALA A 222 6.33 8.46 -2.47
C ALA A 222 7.76 8.79 -2.01
N GLY A 223 8.07 8.56 -0.73
CA GLY A 223 9.36 8.90 -0.12
C GLY A 223 10.56 8.23 -0.80
N ALA A 224 10.30 7.07 -1.41
CA ALA A 224 11.27 6.30 -2.18
C ALA A 224 11.53 6.89 -3.57
N GLY A 225 12.03 8.13 -3.69
CA GLY A 225 12.50 8.80 -4.93
C GLY A 225 12.30 8.06 -6.28
N GLY A 226 11.04 7.79 -6.65
CA GLY A 226 10.66 7.04 -7.85
C GLY A 226 11.31 5.67 -8.06
N ASP A 227 11.71 4.93 -7.02
CA ASP A 227 12.35 3.62 -7.20
C ASP A 227 11.28 2.55 -7.56
N PRO A 228 11.20 2.10 -8.84
CA PRO A 228 10.07 1.29 -9.32
C PRO A 228 9.99 -0.09 -8.67
N VAL A 229 11.06 -0.52 -7.98
CA VAL A 229 11.14 -1.78 -7.25
C VAL A 229 10.32 -1.74 -5.96
N LEU A 230 10.19 -0.56 -5.32
CA LEU A 230 9.49 -0.41 -4.04
C LEU A 230 7.99 -0.13 -4.22
N GLU A 231 7.60 0.40 -5.38
CA GLU A 231 6.22 0.81 -5.65
C GLU A 231 5.16 -0.30 -5.52
N PRO A 232 5.40 -1.56 -5.97
CA PRO A 232 4.46 -2.65 -5.74
C PRO A 232 4.28 -3.00 -4.25
N LEU A 233 5.34 -2.89 -3.45
CA LEU A 233 5.28 -3.11 -2.01
C LEU A 233 4.51 -1.97 -1.33
N CYS A 234 4.87 -0.73 -1.62
CA CYS A 234 4.23 0.45 -1.03
C CYS A 234 2.75 0.52 -1.38
N SER A 235 2.37 0.25 -2.64
CA SER A 235 0.97 0.21 -3.06
C SER A 235 0.18 -0.91 -2.37
N ALA A 236 0.75 -2.10 -2.19
CA ALA A 236 0.12 -3.19 -1.46
C ALA A 236 -0.11 -2.83 0.02
N VAL A 237 0.90 -2.26 0.70
CA VAL A 237 0.79 -1.81 2.09
C VAL A 237 -0.29 -0.73 2.23
N ARG A 238 -0.30 0.26 1.33
CA ARG A 238 -1.29 1.34 1.35
C ARG A 238 -2.71 0.81 1.15
N ALA A 239 -2.91 -0.12 0.21
CA ALA A 239 -4.20 -0.73 -0.02
C ALA A 239 -4.69 -1.53 1.21
N GLU A 240 -3.81 -2.32 1.82
CA GLU A 240 -4.13 -3.11 3.02
C GLU A 240 -4.43 -2.20 4.22
N ALA A 241 -3.64 -1.15 4.42
CA ALA A 241 -3.86 -0.15 5.48
C ALA A 241 -5.21 0.58 5.31
N VAL A 242 -5.57 0.98 4.09
CA VAL A 242 -6.85 1.65 3.79
C VAL A 242 -8.04 0.71 4.02
N GLN A 243 -7.90 -0.58 3.70
CA GLN A 243 -8.93 -1.59 3.95
C GLN A 243 -9.11 -1.89 5.44
N ALA A 244 -8.00 -1.99 6.19
CA ALA A 244 -8.01 -2.26 7.63
C ALA A 244 -8.46 -1.04 8.46
N HIS A 245 -8.16 0.17 7.98
CA HIS A 245 -8.45 1.40 8.71
C HIS A 245 -9.96 1.63 8.91
N ARG A 246 -10.34 1.85 10.18
CA ARG A 246 -11.70 2.24 10.58
C ARG A 246 -11.64 3.54 11.37
N TRP A 247 -12.46 4.50 10.95
CA TRP A 247 -12.61 5.77 11.64
C TRP A 247 -13.10 5.56 13.08
N ASP A 248 -12.74 6.45 14.00
CA ASP A 248 -13.16 6.33 15.39
C ASP A 248 -14.71 6.25 15.53
N PRO A 249 -15.28 5.19 16.13
CA PRO A 249 -16.73 5.04 16.26
C PRO A 249 -17.39 6.15 17.08
N LYS A 250 -16.63 6.88 17.90
CA LYS A 250 -17.15 8.02 18.68
C LYS A 250 -17.28 9.30 17.84
N ALA A 251 -16.67 9.34 16.65
CA ALA A 251 -16.65 10.53 15.81
C ALA A 251 -18.04 10.99 15.40
N GLU A 252 -18.93 10.08 15.02
CA GLU A 252 -20.30 10.41 14.62
C GLU A 252 -21.08 11.06 15.78
N ALA A 253 -20.95 10.53 16.99
CA ALA A 253 -21.61 11.10 18.17
C ALA A 253 -21.03 12.49 18.51
N ALA A 254 -19.72 12.67 18.42
CA ALA A 254 -19.07 13.96 18.65
C ALA A 254 -19.49 15.01 17.61
N LEU A 255 -19.52 14.63 16.33
CA LEU A 255 -20.00 15.49 15.24
C LEU A 255 -21.47 15.84 15.41
N ARG A 256 -22.32 14.88 15.81
CA ARG A 256 -23.75 15.14 16.06
C ARG A 256 -23.96 16.24 17.08
N VAL A 257 -23.23 16.23 18.20
CA VAL A 257 -23.34 17.27 19.24
C VAL A 257 -22.92 18.63 18.69
N LEU A 258 -21.78 18.68 18.00
CA LEU A 258 -21.23 19.91 17.44
C LEU A 258 -22.12 20.50 16.33
N GLN A 259 -22.63 19.66 15.44
CA GLN A 259 -23.53 20.04 14.35
C GLN A 259 -24.89 20.50 14.89
N SER A 260 -25.41 19.82 15.93
CA SER A 260 -26.62 20.24 16.62
C SER A 260 -26.46 21.64 17.21
N ALA A 261 -25.34 21.90 17.88
CA ALA A 261 -25.04 23.22 18.43
C ALA A 261 -24.95 24.28 17.32
N ALA A 262 -24.26 23.99 16.21
CA ALA A 262 -24.11 24.95 15.11
C ALA A 262 -25.41 25.26 14.36
N LEU A 263 -26.32 24.28 14.21
CA LEU A 263 -27.59 24.44 13.47
C LEU A 263 -28.76 24.95 14.32
N LEU A 264 -28.80 24.61 15.60
CA LEU A 264 -29.94 24.91 16.47
C LEU A 264 -29.69 26.11 17.39
N ASP A 265 -28.46 26.60 17.50
CA ASP A 265 -28.17 27.82 18.25
C ASP A 265 -28.72 29.06 17.53
N GLN A 266 -29.87 29.52 18.03
CA GLN A 266 -30.57 30.73 17.61
C GLN A 266 -29.95 32.01 18.18
N GLY A 267 -29.03 31.92 19.16
CA GLY A 267 -28.44 33.08 19.84
C GLY A 267 -27.38 33.82 19.02
N ALA A 268 -26.79 33.16 18.02
CA ALA A 268 -25.82 33.77 17.11
C ALA A 268 -26.53 34.42 15.92
N GLU A 269 -27.00 35.65 16.11
CA GLU A 269 -27.49 36.47 15.00
C GLU A 269 -26.32 36.82 14.04
N PRO A 270 -26.50 36.68 12.71
CA PRO A 270 -25.43 36.92 11.74
C PRO A 270 -25.00 38.39 11.72
N GLY A 271 -23.69 38.65 11.71
CA GLY A 271 -23.16 39.97 11.37
C GLY A 271 -23.31 40.28 9.87
N ARG A 272 -22.91 41.49 9.44
CA ARG A 272 -22.99 41.90 8.03
C ARG A 272 -22.17 40.97 7.11
N ALA A 273 -20.95 40.62 7.53
CA ALA A 273 -20.08 39.72 6.77
C ALA A 273 -20.66 38.30 6.69
N ASP A 274 -21.25 37.83 7.80
CA ASP A 274 -21.90 36.52 7.87
C ASP A 274 -23.15 36.46 6.98
N TRP A 275 -23.90 37.55 6.90
CA TRP A 275 -25.02 37.68 5.98
C TRP A 275 -24.58 37.59 4.52
N ASP A 276 -23.56 38.36 4.14
CA ASP A 276 -23.04 38.37 2.77
C ASP A 276 -22.46 37.00 2.38
N SER A 277 -21.79 36.30 3.31
CA SER A 277 -21.31 34.93 3.08
C SER A 277 -22.45 33.91 2.99
N ALA A 278 -23.52 34.04 3.79
CA ALA A 278 -24.69 33.18 3.71
C ALA A 278 -25.44 33.37 2.38
N VAL A 279 -25.56 34.61 1.89
CA VAL A 279 -26.10 34.89 0.55
C VAL A 279 -25.21 34.29 -0.53
N ALA A 280 -23.88 34.35 -0.38
CA ALA A 280 -22.96 33.72 -1.33
C ALA A 280 -23.11 32.19 -1.35
N LEU A 281 -23.23 31.54 -0.19
CA LEU A 281 -23.48 30.10 -0.07
C LEU A 281 -24.83 29.69 -0.67
N LEU A 282 -25.90 30.43 -0.38
CA LEU A 282 -27.21 30.20 -1.00
C LEU A 282 -27.13 30.33 -2.52
N ARG A 283 -26.47 31.38 -3.02
CA ARG A 283 -26.28 31.60 -4.46
C ARG A 283 -25.49 30.47 -5.11
N GLN A 284 -24.47 29.93 -4.43
CA GLN A 284 -23.70 28.77 -4.90
C GLN A 284 -24.59 27.53 -5.00
N ALA A 285 -25.34 27.21 -3.93
CA ALA A 285 -26.23 26.06 -3.89
C ALA A 285 -27.30 26.13 -5.01
N LEU A 286 -27.93 27.29 -5.16
CA LEU A 286 -28.93 27.54 -6.20
C LEU A 286 -28.36 27.41 -7.62
N ARG A 287 -27.16 27.94 -7.88
CA ARG A 287 -26.49 27.83 -9.18
C ARG A 287 -26.18 26.38 -9.53
N HIS A 288 -25.61 25.63 -8.58
CA HIS A 288 -25.28 24.23 -8.77
C HIS A 288 -26.53 23.40 -9.10
N ARG A 289 -27.57 23.53 -8.27
CA ARG A 289 -28.83 22.80 -8.45
C ARG A 289 -29.59 23.21 -9.71
N LEU A 290 -29.50 24.49 -10.11
CA LEU A 290 -30.07 24.97 -11.37
C LEU A 290 -29.35 24.33 -12.56
N ALA A 291 -28.02 24.26 -12.54
CA ALA A 291 -27.24 23.62 -13.60
C ALA A 291 -27.59 22.13 -13.75
N GLU A 292 -27.74 21.40 -12.62
CA GLU A 292 -28.22 20.01 -12.62
C GLU A 292 -29.62 19.90 -13.23
N THR A 293 -30.56 20.73 -12.78
CA THR A 293 -31.96 20.72 -13.26
C THR A 293 -32.04 21.08 -14.75
N GLU A 294 -31.21 22.02 -15.22
CA GLU A 294 -31.12 22.38 -16.63
C GLU A 294 -30.50 21.28 -17.49
N ALA A 295 -29.54 20.52 -16.95
CA ALA A 295 -28.98 19.34 -17.61
C ALA A 295 -30.01 18.20 -17.69
N GLU A 296 -30.75 17.92 -16.60
CA GLU A 296 -31.86 16.97 -16.58
C GLU A 296 -32.93 17.36 -17.62
N LEU A 297 -33.34 18.64 -17.65
CA LEU A 297 -34.28 19.15 -18.65
C LEU A 297 -33.76 19.02 -20.07
N ALA A 298 -32.46 19.28 -20.31
CA ALA A 298 -31.87 19.13 -21.64
C ALA A 298 -31.82 17.66 -22.10
N GLN A 299 -31.61 16.71 -21.17
CA GLN A 299 -31.65 15.29 -21.47
C GLN A 299 -33.06 14.82 -21.83
N VAL A 300 -34.07 15.29 -21.08
CA VAL A 300 -35.47 14.91 -21.25
C VAL A 300 -36.13 15.59 -22.45
N CYS A 301 -35.81 16.85 -22.72
CA CYS A 301 -36.39 17.63 -23.83
C CYS A 301 -35.59 17.54 -25.14
N GLY A 302 -34.38 16.97 -25.11
CA GLY A 302 -33.49 16.90 -26.26
C GLY A 302 -32.79 18.24 -26.61
N PRO A 303 -31.89 18.23 -27.61
CA PRO A 303 -31.08 19.40 -27.95
C PRO A 303 -31.92 20.54 -28.55
N SER A 304 -31.71 21.75 -28.04
CA SER A 304 -32.37 22.95 -28.56
C SER A 304 -31.97 23.29 -30.00
N GLY A 305 -32.80 24.07 -30.71
CA GLY A 305 -32.58 24.45 -32.11
C GLY A 305 -31.18 25.02 -32.41
N TRP A 306 -30.68 25.88 -31.52
CA TRP A 306 -29.33 26.45 -31.63
C TRP A 306 -28.22 25.44 -31.30
N GLN A 307 -28.43 24.55 -30.32
CA GLN A 307 -27.46 23.48 -30.01
C GLN A 307 -27.34 22.47 -31.15
N ARG A 308 -28.43 22.17 -31.86
CA ARG A 308 -28.41 21.33 -33.07
C ARG A 308 -27.54 21.95 -34.17
N TRP A 309 -27.69 23.26 -34.39
CA TRP A 309 -26.92 23.99 -35.39
C TRP A 309 -25.44 24.14 -34.98
N ALA A 310 -25.15 24.49 -33.73
CA ALA A 310 -23.80 24.73 -33.25
C ALA A 310 -22.96 23.45 -33.07
N LYS A 311 -23.59 22.33 -32.69
CA LYS A 311 -22.91 21.06 -32.37
C LYS A 311 -23.23 19.91 -33.33
N TRP A 312 -23.94 20.19 -34.43
CA TRP A 312 -24.38 19.19 -35.42
C TRP A 312 -25.07 17.96 -34.79
N LEU A 313 -25.89 18.19 -33.76
CA LEU A 313 -26.56 17.13 -33.01
C LEU A 313 -27.78 16.58 -33.79
N LYS A 314 -28.07 15.28 -33.62
CA LYS A 314 -29.23 14.61 -34.23
C LYS A 314 -30.56 15.30 -33.85
N ALA A 315 -31.56 15.16 -34.71
CA ALA A 315 -32.91 15.63 -34.44
C ALA A 315 -33.46 14.98 -33.16
N PRO A 316 -34.22 15.73 -32.32
CA PRO A 316 -34.85 15.20 -31.12
C PRO A 316 -35.86 14.10 -31.49
N THR A 317 -36.04 13.14 -30.59
CA THR A 317 -37.09 12.13 -30.74
C THR A 317 -38.48 12.78 -30.66
N PRO A 318 -39.54 12.16 -31.22
CA PRO A 318 -40.90 12.70 -31.14
C PRO A 318 -41.37 12.88 -29.68
N GLU A 319 -40.90 12.02 -28.77
CA GLU A 319 -41.17 12.11 -27.34
C GLU A 319 -40.47 13.31 -26.69
N GLN A 320 -39.20 13.56 -27.03
CA GLN A 320 -38.44 14.72 -26.55
C GLN A 320 -39.06 16.04 -27.03
N ASP A 321 -39.51 16.10 -28.29
CA ASP A 321 -40.21 17.28 -28.83
C ASP A 321 -41.53 17.53 -28.11
N ARG A 322 -42.31 16.48 -27.82
CA ARG A 322 -43.55 16.58 -27.05
C ARG A 322 -43.31 17.08 -25.63
N LEU A 323 -42.30 16.56 -24.93
CA LEU A 323 -41.91 17.01 -23.59
C LEU A 323 -41.41 18.46 -23.59
N SER A 324 -40.62 18.86 -24.60
CA SER A 324 -40.20 20.25 -24.75
C SER A 324 -41.38 21.22 -24.90
N ARG A 325 -42.43 20.81 -25.62
CA ARG A 325 -43.67 21.59 -25.77
C ARG A 325 -44.48 21.66 -24.48
N LEU A 326 -44.57 20.55 -23.74
CA LEU A 326 -45.21 20.50 -22.41
C LEU A 326 -44.51 21.46 -21.43
N VAL A 327 -43.17 21.39 -21.36
CA VAL A 327 -42.36 22.27 -20.51
C VAL A 327 -42.57 23.74 -20.86
N GLN A 328 -42.62 24.08 -22.16
CA GLN A 328 -42.86 25.46 -22.59
C GLN A 328 -44.26 25.95 -22.23
N ALA A 329 -45.29 25.11 -22.41
CA ALA A 329 -46.67 25.42 -22.04
C ALA A 329 -46.87 25.60 -20.51
N LEU A 330 -46.13 24.84 -19.71
CA LEU A 330 -46.14 25.01 -18.25
C LEU A 330 -45.45 26.31 -17.82
N ARG A 331 -44.34 26.69 -18.47
CA ARG A 331 -43.65 27.97 -18.20
C ARG A 331 -44.52 29.18 -18.54
N THR A 332 -45.25 29.14 -19.65
CA THR A 332 -46.15 30.24 -20.04
C THR A 332 -47.36 30.33 -19.12
N ALA A 333 -47.93 29.19 -18.70
CA ALA A 333 -49.07 29.14 -17.78
C ALA A 333 -48.72 29.64 -16.37
N ALA A 334 -47.53 29.30 -15.86
CA ALA A 334 -47.08 29.70 -14.53
C ALA A 334 -46.70 31.20 -14.43
N GLY A 335 -46.49 31.88 -15.56
CA GLY A 335 -46.09 33.29 -15.59
C GLY A 335 -44.68 33.55 -15.05
N SER A 336 -44.28 34.82 -14.98
CA SER A 336 -42.93 35.25 -14.51
C SER A 336 -42.90 35.72 -13.05
N ALA A 337 -44.04 35.76 -12.36
CA ALA A 337 -44.16 36.39 -11.05
C ALA A 337 -44.21 35.36 -9.92
N GLY A 338 -43.11 35.23 -9.18
CA GLY A 338 -43.05 34.50 -7.91
C GLY A 338 -42.68 33.01 -8.04
N ILE A 339 -42.61 32.35 -6.88
CA ILE A 339 -42.36 30.90 -6.76
C ILE A 339 -43.68 30.17 -7.03
N PRO A 340 -43.77 29.29 -8.04
CA PRO A 340 -45.03 28.61 -8.35
C PRO A 340 -45.51 27.67 -7.22
N SER A 341 -46.82 27.53 -7.09
CA SER A 341 -47.47 26.62 -6.13
C SER A 341 -47.05 25.16 -6.35
N ALA A 342 -47.07 24.37 -5.28
CA ALA A 342 -46.70 22.96 -5.34
C ALA A 342 -47.62 22.15 -6.29
N SER A 343 -48.91 22.46 -6.28
CA SER A 343 -49.90 21.88 -7.18
C SER A 343 -50.34 22.89 -8.24
N LEU A 344 -50.65 22.38 -9.44
CA LEU A 344 -51.28 23.15 -10.51
C LEU A 344 -52.76 23.36 -10.16
N SER A 345 -53.22 24.61 -10.16
CA SER A 345 -54.64 24.91 -10.00
C SER A 345 -55.43 24.53 -11.27
N ALA A 346 -56.75 24.44 -11.16
CA ALA A 346 -57.61 24.20 -12.32
C ALA A 346 -57.45 25.30 -13.40
N ALA A 347 -57.14 26.53 -12.98
CA ALA A 347 -56.86 27.63 -13.89
C ALA A 347 -55.50 27.46 -14.61
N ASP A 348 -54.47 27.02 -13.90
CA ASP A 348 -53.13 26.78 -14.47
C ASP A 348 -53.15 25.62 -15.47
N LEU A 349 -53.89 24.55 -15.16
CA LEU A 349 -54.11 23.42 -16.08
C LEU A 349 -54.83 23.88 -17.35
N ALA A 350 -55.87 24.70 -17.23
CA ALA A 350 -56.58 25.26 -18.37
C ALA A 350 -55.69 26.23 -19.19
N ALA A 351 -54.81 26.99 -18.55
CA ALA A 351 -53.84 27.86 -19.23
C ALA A 351 -52.76 27.04 -19.97
N ALA A 352 -52.21 26.01 -19.34
CA ALA A 352 -51.19 25.14 -19.93
C ALA A 352 -51.75 24.37 -21.14
N ARG A 353 -52.96 23.82 -21.05
CA ARG A 353 -53.65 23.17 -22.19
C ARG A 353 -53.82 24.13 -23.38
N ARG A 354 -54.24 25.37 -23.11
CA ARG A 354 -54.39 26.41 -24.15
C ARG A 354 -53.06 26.78 -24.79
N SER A 355 -52.01 26.95 -23.97
CA SER A 355 -50.67 27.26 -24.48
C SER A 355 -50.07 26.12 -25.30
N PHE A 356 -50.29 24.86 -24.89
CA PHE A 356 -49.85 23.70 -25.66
C PHE A 356 -50.58 23.63 -27.02
N ALA A 357 -51.89 23.85 -27.03
CA ALA A 357 -52.68 23.89 -28.25
C ALA A 357 -52.26 25.01 -29.22
N SER A 358 -51.78 26.15 -28.70
CA SER A 358 -51.25 27.25 -29.52
C SER A 358 -49.88 26.95 -30.15
N HIS A 359 -49.08 26.05 -29.57
CA HIS A 359 -47.76 25.65 -30.05
C HIS A 359 -47.81 24.32 -30.83
N ARG A 360 -48.68 24.26 -31.83
CA ARG A 360 -48.93 23.06 -32.65
C ARG A 360 -47.76 22.79 -33.61
N SER A 361 -47.32 21.53 -33.68
CA SER A 361 -46.31 21.10 -34.66
C SER A 361 -46.95 20.86 -36.04
N PRO A 362 -46.28 21.20 -37.16
CA PRO A 362 -46.83 20.96 -38.50
C PRO A 362 -47.01 19.45 -38.75
N GLY A 363 -48.26 18.99 -38.94
CA GLY A 363 -48.58 17.59 -39.25
C GLY A 363 -49.24 16.77 -38.13
N GLU A 364 -49.41 17.33 -36.92
CA GLU A 364 -50.17 16.67 -35.85
C GLU A 364 -51.69 16.81 -36.09
N ALA A 365 -52.42 15.68 -36.10
CA ALA A 365 -53.88 15.66 -36.14
C ALA A 365 -54.46 16.47 -34.97
N ALA A 366 -55.63 17.09 -35.17
CA ALA A 366 -56.25 18.01 -34.21
C ALA A 366 -56.66 17.40 -32.84
N GLY A 367 -56.28 16.15 -32.57
CA GLY A 367 -56.72 15.33 -31.42
C GLY A 367 -55.62 14.83 -30.49
N ALA A 368 -54.35 15.25 -30.62
CA ALA A 368 -53.32 14.96 -29.61
C ALA A 368 -53.50 15.89 -28.39
N ALA A 369 -54.62 15.73 -27.68
CA ALA A 369 -54.92 16.50 -26.48
C ALA A 369 -53.99 16.07 -25.34
N VAL A 370 -53.37 17.04 -24.68
CA VAL A 370 -52.57 16.82 -23.47
C VAL A 370 -53.50 16.53 -22.30
N THR A 371 -53.14 15.51 -21.51
CA THR A 371 -53.92 15.10 -20.34
C THR A 371 -53.52 15.86 -19.08
N ASP A 372 -54.45 15.90 -18.11
CA ASP A 372 -54.21 16.13 -16.67
C ASP A 372 -52.92 15.53 -16.13
N GLU A 373 -52.74 14.26 -16.45
CA GLU A 373 -51.69 13.44 -15.86
C GLU A 373 -50.33 13.85 -16.45
N GLU A 374 -50.23 14.02 -17.77
CA GLU A 374 -49.00 14.47 -18.45
C GLU A 374 -48.50 15.83 -17.94
N LEU A 375 -49.41 16.79 -17.69
CA LEU A 375 -49.03 18.10 -17.14
C LEU A 375 -48.58 18.00 -15.68
N ARG A 376 -49.25 17.19 -14.87
CA ARG A 376 -48.88 16.99 -13.46
C ARG A 376 -47.56 16.24 -13.32
N GLU A 377 -47.25 15.30 -14.21
CA GLU A 377 -45.98 14.58 -14.23
C GLU A 377 -44.81 15.50 -14.65
N ALA A 378 -45.01 16.38 -15.63
CA ALA A 378 -43.97 17.31 -16.07
C ALA A 378 -43.77 18.51 -15.11
N TRP A 379 -44.77 18.84 -14.29
CA TRP A 379 -44.78 20.03 -13.44
C TRP A 379 -43.63 20.12 -12.41
N PRO A 380 -43.26 19.07 -11.66
CA PRO A 380 -42.25 19.17 -10.61
C PRO A 380 -40.90 19.66 -11.13
N LEU A 381 -40.48 19.20 -12.32
CA LEU A 381 -39.21 19.57 -12.94
C LEU A 381 -39.21 21.04 -13.41
N VAL A 382 -40.32 21.49 -14.01
CA VAL A 382 -40.49 22.89 -14.44
C VAL A 382 -40.57 23.82 -13.24
N ARG A 383 -41.35 23.44 -12.22
CA ARG A 383 -41.48 24.18 -10.97
C ARG A 383 -40.13 24.34 -10.28
N ARG A 384 -39.35 23.26 -10.16
CA ARG A 384 -38.00 23.30 -9.57
C ARG A 384 -37.13 24.31 -10.29
N GLN A 385 -37.07 24.27 -11.62
CA GLN A 385 -36.30 25.24 -12.41
C GLN A 385 -36.75 26.69 -12.15
N MET A 386 -38.07 26.94 -12.13
CA MET A 386 -38.61 28.28 -11.90
C MET A 386 -38.32 28.78 -10.49
N ALA A 387 -38.47 27.93 -9.47
CA ALA A 387 -38.15 28.25 -8.08
C ALA A 387 -36.67 28.59 -7.90
N LEU A 388 -35.77 27.80 -8.51
CA LEU A 388 -34.32 28.05 -8.46
C LEU A 388 -33.94 29.37 -9.14
N ARG A 389 -34.52 29.68 -10.30
CA ARG A 389 -34.31 30.96 -10.99
C ARG A 389 -34.84 32.15 -10.20
N ALA A 390 -36.01 32.02 -9.59
CA ALA A 390 -36.59 33.04 -8.72
C ALA A 390 -35.71 33.29 -7.49
N GLY A 391 -35.23 32.22 -6.83
CA GLY A 391 -34.30 32.32 -5.72
C GLY A 391 -33.01 33.05 -6.09
N LEU A 392 -32.43 32.74 -7.25
CA LEU A 392 -31.22 33.40 -7.75
C LEU A 392 -31.43 34.89 -8.03
N ALA A 393 -32.55 35.26 -8.65
CA ALA A 393 -32.90 36.65 -8.90
C ALA A 393 -33.04 37.44 -7.58
N ASN A 394 -33.53 36.78 -6.52
CA ASN A 394 -33.72 37.40 -5.21
C ASN A 394 -32.43 37.51 -4.38
N CYS A 395 -31.35 36.79 -4.70
CA CYS A 395 -30.10 36.83 -3.91
C CYS A 395 -29.51 38.24 -3.79
N ASP A 396 -29.52 39.02 -4.87
CA ASP A 396 -28.94 40.37 -4.86
C ASP A 396 -29.78 41.35 -4.04
N GLN A 397 -31.10 41.17 -4.05
CA GLN A 397 -31.98 41.91 -3.16
C GLN A 397 -31.74 41.51 -1.70
N CYS A 398 -31.65 40.21 -1.41
CA CYS A 398 -31.40 39.75 -0.05
C CYS A 398 -30.05 40.23 0.51
N ALA A 399 -29.00 40.35 -0.30
CA ALA A 399 -27.73 40.95 0.13
C ALA A 399 -27.88 42.40 0.64
N ARG A 400 -28.84 43.17 0.11
CA ARG A 400 -29.12 44.56 0.53
C ARG A 400 -30.03 44.64 1.75
N MET A 401 -30.79 43.58 2.05
CA MET A 401 -31.83 43.57 3.09
C MET A 401 -31.31 43.27 4.52
N PHE A 402 -29.98 43.21 4.74
CA PHE A 402 -29.40 42.96 6.06
C PHE A 402 -29.92 43.92 7.14
N TYR A 403 -30.01 45.22 6.83
CA TYR A 403 -30.49 46.22 7.81
C TYR A 403 -31.95 45.97 8.21
N HIS A 404 -32.81 45.57 7.26
CA HIS A 404 -34.19 45.21 7.56
C HIS A 404 -34.29 43.98 8.47
N TYR A 405 -33.43 42.99 8.21
CA TYR A 405 -33.31 41.80 9.06
C TYR A 405 -32.87 42.17 10.49
N GLN A 406 -31.81 42.98 10.63
CA GLN A 406 -31.28 43.40 11.93
C GLN A 406 -32.31 44.19 12.76
N GLN A 407 -33.13 45.01 12.11
CA GLN A 407 -34.18 45.78 12.78
C GLN A 407 -35.46 44.99 13.04
N ARG A 408 -35.50 43.70 12.70
CA ARG A 408 -36.70 42.85 12.77
C ARG A 408 -37.90 43.45 12.02
N LEU A 409 -37.62 44.28 11.02
CA LEU A 409 -38.61 44.75 10.07
C LEU A 409 -39.01 43.57 9.21
N SER A 410 -40.25 43.54 8.70
CA SER A 410 -40.73 42.42 7.89
C SER A 410 -39.80 42.16 6.71
N THR A 411 -38.93 41.16 6.84
CA THR A 411 -38.12 40.68 5.74
C THR A 411 -39.06 39.99 4.77
N ALA A 412 -38.94 40.29 3.48
CA ALA A 412 -39.66 39.53 2.46
C ALA A 412 -39.43 38.03 2.70
N ALA A 413 -40.50 37.22 2.58
CA ALA A 413 -40.42 35.76 2.77
C ALA A 413 -39.28 35.12 1.97
N ALA A 414 -38.93 35.71 0.81
CA ALA A 414 -37.81 35.31 -0.04
C ALA A 414 -36.42 35.38 0.61
N CYS A 415 -36.20 36.21 1.65
CA CYS A 415 -34.91 36.32 2.33
C CYS A 415 -34.83 35.52 3.64
N ALA A 416 -35.89 34.80 4.01
CA ALA A 416 -35.87 33.88 5.16
C ALA A 416 -34.88 32.71 4.98
N ALA A 417 -34.50 32.42 3.73
CA ALA A 417 -33.47 31.44 3.40
C ALA A 417 -32.06 31.86 3.88
N VAL A 418 -31.78 33.16 4.05
CA VAL A 418 -30.42 33.63 4.37
C VAL A 418 -30.00 33.25 5.80
N PRO A 419 -30.79 33.50 6.86
CA PRO A 419 -30.47 33.00 8.21
C PRO A 419 -30.37 31.47 8.28
N TYR A 420 -31.14 30.75 7.47
CA TYR A 420 -31.04 29.30 7.34
C TYR A 420 -29.67 28.88 6.77
N PHE A 421 -29.26 29.44 5.63
CA PHE A 421 -27.96 29.14 5.02
C PHE A 421 -26.78 29.64 5.85
N HIS A 422 -26.96 30.68 6.67
CA HIS A 422 -25.96 31.07 7.66
C HIS A 422 -25.69 29.95 8.67
N ARG A 423 -26.75 29.33 9.22
CA ARG A 423 -26.63 28.18 10.14
C ARG A 423 -25.98 26.97 9.47
N VAL A 424 -26.37 26.68 8.22
CA VAL A 424 -25.74 25.62 7.41
C VAL A 424 -24.25 25.91 7.18
N GLY A 425 -23.88 27.15 6.86
CA GLY A 425 -22.50 27.58 6.70
C GLY A 425 -21.67 27.43 7.98
N ARG A 426 -22.22 27.85 9.13
CA ARG A 426 -21.59 27.65 10.45
C ARG A 426 -21.36 26.17 10.74
N MET A 427 -22.36 25.34 10.50
CA MET A 427 -22.26 23.89 10.67
C MET A 427 -21.19 23.27 9.77
N LEU A 428 -21.15 23.66 8.49
CA LEU A 428 -20.14 23.17 7.54
C LEU A 428 -18.73 23.54 8.00
N ASN A 429 -18.51 24.79 8.41
CA ASN A 429 -17.23 25.27 8.91
C ASN A 429 -16.81 24.52 10.18
N ALA A 430 -17.71 24.40 11.15
CA ALA A 430 -17.45 23.71 12.40
C ALA A 430 -17.15 22.22 12.17
N THR A 431 -17.85 21.58 11.22
CA THR A 431 -17.60 20.19 10.81
C THR A 431 -16.23 20.03 10.16
N CYS A 432 -15.84 20.93 9.25
CA CYS A 432 -14.51 20.88 8.60
C CYS A 432 -13.38 21.00 9.63
N SER A 433 -13.49 21.95 10.56
CA SER A 433 -12.49 22.12 11.63
C SER A 433 -12.46 20.92 12.58
N ALA A 434 -13.61 20.34 12.92
CA ALA A 434 -13.69 19.14 13.75
C ALA A 434 -13.07 17.91 13.05
N LEU A 435 -13.39 17.70 11.77
CA LEU A 435 -12.80 16.63 10.96
C LEU A 435 -11.29 16.80 10.80
N ARG A 436 -10.78 18.02 10.64
CA ARG A 436 -9.33 18.28 10.66
C ARG A 436 -8.70 17.86 11.98
N GLN A 437 -9.30 18.25 13.11
CA GLN A 437 -8.78 17.88 14.43
C GLN A 437 -8.80 16.36 14.62
N GLN A 438 -9.86 15.68 14.19
CA GLN A 438 -9.94 14.21 14.22
C GLN A 438 -8.88 13.58 13.31
N ALA A 439 -8.76 14.07 12.08
CA ALA A 439 -7.80 13.57 11.08
C ALA A 439 -6.36 13.64 11.58
N VAL A 440 -5.94 14.82 12.08
CA VAL A 440 -4.55 15.04 12.51
C VAL A 440 -4.25 14.37 13.85
N ASN A 441 -5.14 14.48 14.84
CA ASN A 441 -4.83 14.05 16.21
C ASN A 441 -5.13 12.57 16.47
N ILE A 442 -6.09 11.99 15.77
CA ILE A 442 -6.61 10.64 16.04
C ILE A 442 -6.35 9.73 14.85
N GLU A 443 -6.85 10.10 13.67
CA GLU A 443 -6.89 9.18 12.52
C GLU A 443 -5.53 9.00 11.88
N ALA A 444 -4.66 10.01 11.84
CA ALA A 444 -3.28 9.86 11.38
C ALA A 444 -2.52 8.78 12.17
N ARG A 445 -2.69 8.76 13.50
CA ARG A 445 -2.10 7.73 14.39
C ARG A 445 -2.77 6.37 14.26
N ARG A 446 -4.04 6.31 13.88
CA ARG A 446 -4.74 5.05 13.59
C ARG A 446 -4.28 4.48 12.26
N LEU A 447 -4.09 5.33 11.25
CA LEU A 447 -3.56 4.98 9.95
C LEU A 447 -2.10 4.52 10.06
N GLU A 448 -1.28 5.20 10.86
CA GLU A 448 0.10 4.78 11.16
C GLU A 448 0.15 3.35 11.71
N ARG A 449 -0.73 3.04 12.68
CA ARG A 449 -0.87 1.67 13.21
C ARG A 449 -1.31 0.69 12.13
N ALA A 450 -2.30 1.04 11.30
CA ALA A 450 -2.74 0.18 10.21
C ALA A 450 -1.63 -0.10 9.17
N VAL A 451 -0.79 0.90 8.87
CA VAL A 451 0.40 0.74 8.02
C VAL A 451 1.43 -0.16 8.70
N GLY A 452 1.69 0.04 9.98
CA GLY A 452 2.57 -0.83 10.77
C GLY A 452 2.10 -2.29 10.78
N ASP A 453 0.81 -2.51 11.03
CA ASP A 453 0.18 -3.83 11.04
C ASP A 453 0.30 -4.51 9.67
N ALA A 454 -0.02 -3.79 8.59
CA ALA A 454 0.14 -4.29 7.21
C ALA A 454 1.60 -4.65 6.88
N LEU A 455 2.56 -3.84 7.31
CA LEU A 455 3.99 -4.14 7.16
C LEU A 455 4.40 -5.40 7.94
N THR A 456 3.91 -5.57 9.17
CA THR A 456 4.20 -6.77 9.95
C THR A 456 3.57 -8.03 9.35
N GLY A 457 2.36 -7.93 8.79
CA GLY A 457 1.70 -9.00 8.06
C GLY A 457 2.49 -9.43 6.82
N LEU A 458 2.99 -8.47 6.04
CA LEU A 458 3.85 -8.75 4.89
C LEU A 458 5.22 -9.33 5.28
N ALA A 459 5.80 -8.90 6.39
CA ALA A 459 7.06 -9.44 6.89
C ALA A 459 6.91 -10.91 7.35
N ALA A 460 5.75 -11.28 7.89
CA ALA A 460 5.47 -12.66 8.32
C ALA A 460 5.33 -13.64 7.14
N GLU A 461 5.02 -13.16 5.93
CA GLU A 461 4.81 -13.96 4.74
C GLU A 461 5.92 -13.74 3.69
N PRO A 462 7.05 -14.47 3.77
CA PRO A 462 8.19 -14.28 2.87
C PRO A 462 7.86 -14.57 1.40
N GLY A 463 6.80 -15.34 1.13
CA GLY A 463 6.25 -15.53 -0.21
C GLY A 463 5.78 -14.22 -0.82
N ARG A 464 4.84 -13.52 -0.16
CA ARG A 464 4.33 -12.21 -0.63
C ARG A 464 5.43 -11.18 -0.75
N LEU A 465 6.40 -11.14 0.18
CA LEU A 465 7.53 -10.23 0.09
C LEU A 465 8.39 -10.45 -1.17
N ARG A 466 8.59 -11.71 -1.57
CA ARG A 466 9.29 -12.07 -2.82
C ARG A 466 8.48 -11.69 -4.06
N GLU A 467 7.15 -11.70 -3.97
CA GLU A 467 6.28 -11.30 -5.07
C GLU A 467 6.21 -9.79 -5.25
N SER A 468 6.19 -9.03 -4.14
CA SER A 468 6.16 -7.58 -4.15
C SER A 468 7.51 -6.95 -4.49
N LEU A 469 8.62 -7.49 -3.99
CA LEU A 469 9.98 -7.00 -4.25
C LEU A 469 10.66 -7.83 -5.35
N ARG A 470 10.20 -7.64 -6.59
CA ARG A 470 10.76 -8.27 -7.80
C ARG A 470 11.63 -7.27 -8.57
N GLY A 471 12.74 -7.76 -9.11
CA GLY A 471 13.61 -6.99 -9.98
C GLY A 471 14.96 -7.66 -10.19
N ARG A 472 15.57 -7.42 -11.34
CA ARG A 472 16.93 -7.91 -11.64
C ARG A 472 17.96 -7.38 -10.64
N SER A 473 17.77 -6.15 -10.16
CA SER A 473 18.59 -5.56 -9.09
C SER A 473 18.48 -6.36 -7.78
N VAL A 474 17.28 -6.70 -7.35
CA VAL A 474 17.08 -7.45 -6.09
C VAL A 474 17.71 -8.84 -6.18
N GLN A 475 17.50 -9.55 -7.29
CA GLN A 475 18.08 -10.87 -7.52
C GLN A 475 19.62 -10.82 -7.52
N LEU A 476 20.22 -9.92 -8.29
CA LEU A 476 21.67 -9.77 -8.34
C LEU A 476 22.27 -9.42 -6.96
N ALA A 477 21.61 -8.55 -6.19
CA ALA A 477 22.08 -8.19 -4.85
C ALA A 477 22.04 -9.38 -3.88
N GLU A 478 20.99 -10.21 -3.95
CA GLU A 478 20.87 -11.43 -3.13
C GLU A 478 21.89 -12.49 -3.54
N ASP A 479 22.07 -12.71 -4.84
CA ASP A 479 23.04 -13.67 -5.37
C ASP A 479 24.47 -13.29 -4.94
N ILE A 480 24.86 -12.01 -5.14
CA ILE A 480 26.17 -11.49 -4.70
C ILE A 480 26.35 -11.66 -3.18
N HIS A 481 25.32 -11.36 -2.39
CA HIS A 481 25.39 -11.51 -0.93
C HIS A 481 25.54 -12.98 -0.51
N SER A 482 24.80 -13.89 -1.15
CA SER A 482 24.87 -15.33 -0.88
C SER A 482 26.25 -15.90 -1.24
N LEU A 483 26.83 -15.45 -2.36
CA LEU A 483 28.18 -15.84 -2.77
C LEU A 483 29.24 -15.35 -1.79
N ARG A 484 29.13 -14.10 -1.29
CA ARG A 484 30.05 -13.59 -0.25
C ARG A 484 29.97 -14.43 1.02
N LEU A 485 28.77 -14.81 1.47
CA LEU A 485 28.59 -15.66 2.65
C LEU A 485 29.17 -17.07 2.43
N ALA A 486 29.00 -17.63 1.23
CA ALA A 486 29.56 -18.93 0.88
C ALA A 486 31.10 -18.88 0.86
N GLU A 487 31.68 -17.85 0.26
CA GLU A 487 33.12 -17.60 0.23
C GLU A 487 33.69 -17.44 1.63
N GLU A 488 33.10 -16.61 2.49
CA GLU A 488 33.55 -16.46 3.88
C GLU A 488 33.54 -17.78 4.66
N LYS A 489 32.53 -18.63 4.44
CA LYS A 489 32.46 -19.95 5.09
C LYS A 489 33.52 -20.90 4.54
N LEU A 490 33.80 -20.86 3.24
CA LEU A 490 34.82 -21.68 2.59
C LEU A 490 36.22 -21.23 3.01
N ASP A 491 36.50 -19.93 3.05
CA ASP A 491 37.78 -19.39 3.49
C ASP A 491 38.05 -19.78 4.96
N ARG A 492 37.05 -19.67 5.85
CA ARG A 492 37.17 -20.16 7.24
C ARG A 492 37.43 -21.66 7.31
N PHE A 493 36.83 -22.45 6.41
CA PHE A 493 37.06 -23.89 6.36
C PHE A 493 38.49 -24.20 5.86
N ILE A 494 38.99 -23.47 4.86
CA ILE A 494 40.37 -23.57 4.38
C ILE A 494 41.36 -23.20 5.48
N GLU A 495 41.12 -22.11 6.21
CA GLU A 495 41.92 -21.71 7.38
C GLU A 495 41.96 -22.81 8.45
N ALA A 496 40.79 -23.39 8.77
CA ALA A 496 40.70 -24.50 9.72
C ALA A 496 41.48 -25.73 9.22
N LEU A 497 41.37 -26.08 7.94
CA LEU A 497 42.14 -27.18 7.32
C LEU A 497 43.66 -26.94 7.38
N ASN A 498 44.10 -25.71 7.14
CA ASN A 498 45.53 -25.35 7.21
C ASN A 498 46.06 -25.44 8.63
N SER A 499 45.31 -24.89 9.60
CA SER A 499 45.71 -24.93 11.02
C SER A 499 45.77 -26.35 11.60
N ALA A 500 44.91 -27.25 11.12
CA ALA A 500 44.90 -28.65 11.53
C ALA A 500 46.12 -29.42 11.01
N ASP A 501 46.59 -29.11 9.79
CA ASP A 501 47.81 -29.70 9.24
C ASP A 501 49.06 -29.19 9.96
N ASP A 502 49.14 -27.89 10.29
CA ASP A 502 50.25 -27.32 11.07
C ASP A 502 50.37 -27.97 12.45
N ALA A 503 49.24 -28.30 13.09
CA ALA A 503 49.22 -29.02 14.36
C ALA A 503 49.71 -30.47 14.22
N ILE A 504 49.45 -31.14 13.09
CA ILE A 504 49.87 -32.52 12.81
C ILE A 504 51.35 -32.58 12.39
N GLU A 505 51.87 -31.56 11.71
CA GLU A 505 53.29 -31.46 11.36
C GLU A 505 54.16 -31.00 12.54
N GLY A 506 53.65 -30.11 13.40
CA GLY A 506 54.29 -29.72 14.66
C GLY A 506 54.61 -30.92 15.55
N ASP A 507 53.69 -31.88 15.65
CA ASP A 507 53.85 -33.12 16.46
C ASP A 507 54.89 -34.10 15.87
N ARG A 508 55.28 -33.95 14.59
CA ARG A 508 56.37 -34.73 13.97
C ARG A 508 57.76 -34.13 14.18
N SER A 509 57.84 -32.84 14.54
CA SER A 509 59.12 -32.14 14.73
C SER A 509 59.66 -32.19 16.16
N GLY A 510 58.88 -32.65 17.14
CA GLY A 510 59.26 -32.73 18.55
C GLY A 510 60.08 -33.97 18.96
N GLY A 511 60.43 -34.85 18.03
CA GLY A 511 61.06 -36.15 18.31
C GLY A 511 62.45 -36.32 17.69
N THR A 512 63.38 -35.38 17.87
CA THR A 512 64.81 -35.63 17.61
C THR A 512 65.65 -35.31 18.84
N PHE A 513 66.27 -36.37 19.35
CA PHE A 513 67.32 -36.40 20.36
C PHE A 513 68.43 -35.39 20.00
N ALA A 514 68.77 -34.50 20.92
CA ALA A 514 70.07 -33.84 20.96
C ALA A 514 70.58 -33.83 22.41
N ASP A 515 71.66 -34.60 22.59
CA ASP A 515 72.41 -34.79 23.81
C ASP A 515 73.37 -33.61 24.03
N THR A 516 73.42 -33.18 25.30
CA THR A 516 74.45 -32.43 26.07
C THR A 516 75.34 -31.36 25.45
N GLY A 517 75.39 -30.19 26.13
CA GLY A 517 76.50 -29.24 25.99
C GLY A 517 76.36 -27.86 26.64
N GLY A 518 76.23 -27.80 27.97
CA GLY A 518 76.88 -26.76 28.81
C GLY A 518 76.39 -25.30 28.81
N GLY A 519 75.87 -24.86 29.96
CA GLY A 519 76.53 -23.78 30.70
C GLY A 519 76.00 -22.34 30.60
N ASN A 520 75.12 -22.03 31.56
CA ASN A 520 75.15 -20.85 32.44
C ASN A 520 74.52 -19.50 32.00
N GLU A 521 73.53 -19.09 32.82
CA GLU A 521 73.18 -17.75 33.33
C GLU A 521 73.11 -16.59 32.32
N GLY A 522 71.96 -15.98 32.04
CA GLY A 522 70.97 -15.47 32.97
C GLY A 522 71.05 -13.94 32.98
N PHE A 523 70.08 -13.25 32.38
CA PHE A 523 69.35 -12.11 32.96
C PHE A 523 68.37 -11.51 31.95
N ALA A 524 67.11 -11.50 32.34
CA ALA A 524 66.01 -10.85 31.64
C ALA A 524 66.10 -9.32 31.75
N PHE A 525 65.67 -8.60 30.71
CA PHE A 525 64.81 -7.44 30.94
C PHE A 525 63.87 -7.15 29.76
N SER A 526 62.67 -6.79 30.17
CA SER A 526 61.42 -6.59 29.43
C SER A 526 61.29 -5.26 28.67
N LYS A 527 60.22 -5.22 27.85
CA LYS A 527 59.44 -4.07 27.31
C LYS A 527 59.90 -3.53 25.95
N SER A 528 59.11 -3.71 24.88
CA SER A 528 57.79 -3.11 24.60
C SER A 528 57.83 -1.57 24.52
N ARG A 529 57.92 -1.01 23.31
CA ARG A 529 56.81 -0.31 22.63
C ARG A 529 57.26 0.38 21.34
N ARG A 530 56.52 0.08 20.27
CA ARG A 530 55.85 0.99 19.33
C ARG A 530 56.58 2.27 18.89
N ARG A 531 56.72 2.43 17.57
CA ARG A 531 56.01 3.42 16.73
C ARG A 531 56.20 3.02 15.25
N LYS A 532 55.11 2.72 14.53
CA LYS A 532 54.37 3.59 13.59
C LYS A 532 55.16 3.94 12.33
N THR A 533 54.65 3.47 11.19
CA THR A 533 54.26 4.20 9.95
C THR A 533 53.91 3.13 8.91
N SER A 534 52.64 2.94 8.53
CA SER A 534 51.89 3.65 7.47
C SER A 534 51.64 2.70 6.29
N LEU A 535 50.42 2.15 6.20
CA LEU A 535 49.47 2.28 5.10
C LEU A 535 48.30 1.33 5.38
#